data_AF-X0XNN4-F1
#
_entry.id   AF-X0XNN4-F1
#
_cell.length_a   1.000
_cell.length_b   1.000
_cell.length_c   1.000
_cell.angle_alpha   90.00
_cell.angle_beta   90.00
_cell.angle_gamma   90.00
#
_symmetry.space_group_name_H-M   'P 1'
#
loop_
_entity.id
_entity.type
_entity.pdbx_description
1 polymer ?
#
loop_
_entity_poly.entity_id
_entity_poly.type
_entity_poly.pdbx_seq_one_letter_code
_entity_poly.pdbx_strand_id
1 'polypeptide(L)' 'VDHTTREFHEINDIWEEAGITPDKHLAFYCGTGWRGSEAFINAWLMGWPRVSVFDGGWFEWSNDPNNPYETGVPK' A
#
# COMPACT_ATOMS: atom_id res chain seq x y z
N VAL A 1 -13.05 -14.62 -13.30
CA VAL A 1 -12.47 -14.50 -11.94
C VAL A 1 -13.62 -14.14 -11.02
N ASP A 2 -13.66 -14.68 -9.80
CA ASP A 2 -14.75 -14.47 -8.83
C ASP A 2 -14.60 -13.21 -7.98
N HIS A 3 -13.47 -12.51 -8.12
CA HIS A 3 -13.17 -11.23 -7.46
C HIS A 3 -13.09 -11.31 -5.93
N THR A 4 -12.92 -12.52 -5.38
CA THR A 4 -12.56 -12.65 -3.97
C THR A 4 -11.15 -12.11 -3.74
N THR A 5 -10.85 -11.76 -2.48
CA THR A 5 -9.47 -11.49 -2.10
C THR A 5 -8.59 -12.70 -2.42
N ARG A 6 -7.33 -12.44 -2.77
CA ARG A 6 -6.33 -13.50 -2.86
C ARG A 6 -6.19 -14.18 -1.50
N GLU A 7 -5.75 -15.43 -1.51
CA GLU A 7 -5.40 -16.18 -0.31
C GLU A 7 -4.41 -15.35 0.54
N PHE A 8 -4.66 -15.25 1.84
CA PHE A 8 -4.02 -14.23 2.65
C PHE A 8 -2.56 -14.57 2.99
N HIS A 9 -2.18 -15.85 3.03
CA HIS A 9 -0.78 -16.26 3.17
C HIS A 9 0.02 -15.82 1.94
N GLU A 10 -0.50 -15.99 0.71
CA GLU A 10 0.15 -15.50 -0.51
C GLU A 10 0.37 -13.98 -0.52
N ILE A 11 -0.56 -13.19 0.04
CA ILE A 11 -0.35 -11.74 0.18
C ILE A 11 0.71 -11.44 1.24
N ASN A 12 0.64 -12.10 2.41
CA ASN A 12 1.57 -11.91 3.52
C ASN A 12 3.01 -12.21 3.10
N ASP A 13 3.24 -13.33 2.43
CA ASP A 13 4.59 -13.78 2.04
C ASP A 13 5.23 -12.80 1.06
N ILE A 14 4.47 -12.32 0.05
CA ILE A 14 4.95 -11.30 -0.90
C ILE A 14 5.28 -9.97 -0.21
N TRP A 15 4.45 -9.57 0.75
CA TRP A 15 4.69 -8.35 1.52
C TRP A 15 5.91 -8.48 2.41
N GLU A 16 6.11 -9.62 3.06
CA GLU A 16 7.26 -9.87 3.93
C GLU A 16 8.58 -9.85 3.14
N GLU A 17 8.62 -10.43 1.94
CA GLU A 17 9.78 -10.34 1.02
C GLU A 17 10.15 -8.89 0.67
N ALA A 18 9.16 -8.00 0.60
CA ALA A 18 9.35 -6.56 0.36
C ALA A 18 9.57 -5.75 1.66
N GLY A 19 9.61 -6.39 2.82
CA GLY A 19 9.73 -5.73 4.12
C GLY A 19 8.47 -4.97 4.55
N ILE A 20 7.31 -5.29 4.00
CA ILE A 20 6.00 -4.78 4.41
C ILE A 20 5.48 -5.70 5.53
N THR A 21 5.63 -5.28 6.78
CA THR A 21 5.44 -6.14 7.97
C THR A 21 4.58 -5.47 9.05
N PRO A 22 3.84 -6.25 9.88
CA PRO A 22 2.88 -5.73 10.85
C PRO A 22 3.52 -5.01 12.06
N ASP A 23 4.83 -5.12 12.26
CA ASP A 23 5.56 -4.39 13.30
C ASP A 23 5.73 -2.90 12.96
N LYS A 24 5.41 -2.47 11.74
CA LYS A 24 5.48 -1.06 11.27
C LYS A 24 4.13 -0.36 11.39
N HIS A 25 4.11 0.95 11.16
CA HIS A 25 2.88 1.66 10.81
C HIS A 25 2.89 1.88 9.29
N LEU A 26 1.93 1.26 8.61
CA LEU A 26 1.87 1.26 7.15
C LEU A 26 0.74 2.15 6.66
N ALA A 27 1.07 3.08 5.77
CA ALA A 27 0.10 3.89 5.04
C ALA A 27 0.10 3.47 3.56
N PHE A 28 -0.88 2.66 3.16
CA PHE A 28 -1.03 2.26 1.76
C PHE A 28 -1.52 3.44 0.92
N TYR A 29 -1.05 3.55 -0.33
CA TYR A 29 -1.46 4.61 -1.23
C TYR A 29 -1.45 4.15 -2.69
N CYS A 30 -2.03 4.95 -3.57
CA CYS A 30 -1.92 4.78 -5.01
C CYS A 30 -1.98 6.16 -5.69
N GLY A 31 -2.69 6.30 -6.81
CA GLY A 31 -2.97 7.62 -7.40
C GLY A 31 -3.82 8.49 -6.48
N THR A 32 -4.99 7.97 -6.08
CA THR A 32 -6.06 8.71 -5.39
C THR A 32 -6.79 7.83 -4.36
N GLY A 33 -6.06 6.97 -3.66
CA GLY A 33 -6.60 6.15 -2.56
C GLY A 33 -7.25 4.81 -2.92
N TRP A 34 -7.94 4.65 -4.06
CA TRP A 34 -8.75 3.44 -4.36
C TRP A 34 -8.04 2.09 -4.15
N ARG A 35 -6.92 1.86 -4.83
CA ARG A 35 -6.13 0.62 -4.69
C ARG A 35 -5.42 0.52 -3.35
N GLY A 36 -5.08 1.67 -2.74
CA GLY A 36 -4.52 1.73 -1.39
C GLY A 36 -5.50 1.23 -0.35
N SER A 37 -6.79 1.56 -0.48
CA SER A 37 -7.85 1.10 0.41
C SER A 37 -8.10 -0.42 0.31
N GLU A 38 -7.98 -1.00 -0.88
CA GLU A 38 -8.06 -2.46 -1.07
C GLU A 38 -6.86 -3.19 -0.45
N ALA A 39 -5.65 -2.67 -0.59
CA ALA A 39 -4.48 -3.21 0.12
C ALA A 39 -4.65 -3.07 1.64
N PHE A 40 -5.11 -1.90 2.10
CA PHE A 40 -5.41 -1.63 3.51
C PHE A 40 -6.41 -2.65 4.09
N ILE A 41 -7.51 -2.95 3.40
CA ILE A 41 -8.51 -3.86 3.95
C ILE A 41 -7.97 -5.30 4.06
N ASN A 42 -7.10 -5.73 3.15
CA ASN A 42 -6.42 -7.03 3.27
C ASN A 42 -5.53 -7.08 4.53
N ALA A 43 -4.70 -6.05 4.75
CA ALA A 43 -3.86 -5.97 5.95
C ALA A 43 -4.69 -5.86 7.25
N TRP A 44 -5.79 -5.11 7.21
CA TRP A 44 -6.71 -4.97 8.33
C TRP A 44 -7.41 -6.30 8.67
N LEU A 45 -7.84 -7.07 7.66
CA LEU A 45 -8.43 -8.41 7.83
C LEU A 45 -7.43 -9.43 8.40
N MET A 46 -6.13 -9.26 8.12
CA MET A 46 -5.07 -10.04 8.76
C MET A 46 -4.78 -9.62 10.23
N GLY A 47 -5.47 -8.60 10.74
CA GLY A 47 -5.30 -8.12 12.12
C GLY A 47 -4.08 -7.24 12.34
N TRP A 48 -3.52 -6.63 11.29
CA TRP A 48 -2.34 -5.78 11.43
C TRP A 48 -2.68 -4.52 12.25
N PRO A 49 -1.93 -4.23 13.33
CA PRO A 49 -2.39 -3.29 14.36
C PRO A 49 -2.29 -1.82 13.96
N ARG A 50 -1.49 -1.49 12.95
CA ARG A 50 -1.18 -0.11 12.54
C ARG A 50 -1.16 0.02 11.02
N VAL A 51 -2.34 0.06 10.44
CA VAL A 51 -2.55 0.26 9.00
C VAL A 51 -3.37 1.52 8.76
N SER A 52 -3.12 2.20 7.65
CA SER A 52 -3.78 3.44 7.24
C SER A 52 -3.79 3.56 5.73
N VAL A 53 -4.53 4.54 5.20
CA VAL A 53 -4.47 4.95 3.79
C VAL A 53 -3.91 6.37 3.75
N PHE A 54 -2.86 6.59 2.96
CA PHE A 54 -2.44 7.94 2.59
C PHE A 54 -3.28 8.37 1.38
N ASP A 55 -4.34 9.12 1.67
CA ASP A 55 -5.46 9.40 0.75
C ASP A 55 -5.03 10.17 -0.50
N GLY A 56 -4.28 11.25 -0.32
CA GLY A 56 -3.84 12.11 -1.42
C GLY A 56 -2.98 11.38 -2.45
N GLY A 57 -2.20 10.39 -2.01
CA GLY A 57 -1.43 9.52 -2.89
C GLY A 57 -0.51 10.28 -3.83
N TRP A 58 -0.24 9.70 -4.99
CA TRP A 58 0.60 10.34 -6.00
C TRP A 58 -0.05 11.61 -6.56
N PHE A 59 -1.39 11.66 -6.65
CA PHE A 59 -2.07 12.85 -7.17
C PHE A 59 -1.80 14.08 -6.31
N GLU A 60 -1.96 13.99 -4.99
CA GLU A 60 -1.61 15.08 -4.07
C GLU A 60 -0.11 15.35 -4.09
N TRP A 61 0.72 14.31 -3.98
CA TRP A 61 2.17 14.47 -3.90
C TRP A 61 2.75 15.20 -5.11
N SER A 62 2.34 14.81 -6.32
CA SER A 62 2.82 15.40 -7.57
C SER A 62 2.27 16.79 -7.89
N ASN A 63 1.21 17.22 -7.18
CA ASN A 63 0.65 18.56 -7.35
C ASN A 63 1.51 19.64 -6.68
N ASP A 64 2.34 19.30 -5.69
CA ASP A 64 3.35 20.23 -5.17
C ASP A 64 4.68 20.00 -5.91
N PRO A 65 5.15 20.96 -6.74
CA PRO A 65 6.39 20.82 -7.48
C PRO A 65 7.65 20.81 -6.59
N ASN A 66 7.52 21.16 -5.30
CA ASN A 66 8.62 21.10 -4.34
C ASN A 66 8.79 19.69 -3.73
N ASN A 67 7.81 18.80 -3.89
CA ASN A 67 7.94 17.44 -3.41
C ASN A 67 8.92 16.64 -4.30
N PRO A 68 9.89 15.94 -3.70
CA PRO A 68 10.84 15.14 -4.46
C PRO A 68 10.13 13.94 -5.11
N TYR A 69 10.64 13.50 -6.27
CA TYR A 69 10.15 12.30 -6.93
C TYR A 69 11.30 11.59 -7.66
N GLU A 70 11.09 10.31 -7.95
CA GLU A 70 12.03 9.47 -8.70
C GLU A 70 11.40 8.99 -10.02
N THR A 71 12.23 8.61 -10.99
CA THR A 71 11.80 8.05 -12.27
C THR A 71 12.89 7.15 -12.87
N GLY A 72 12.52 6.31 -13.85
CA GLY A 72 13.43 5.33 -14.44
C GLY A 72 13.52 4.02 -13.64
N VAL A 73 14.49 3.17 -13.98
CA VAL A 73 14.71 1.89 -13.30
C VAL A 73 15.40 2.14 -11.94
N PRO A 74 14.84 1.65 -10.82
CA PRO A 74 15.49 1.73 -9.51
C PRO A 74 16.84 1.00 -9.52
N LYS A 75 17.83 1.56 -8.82
CA LYS A 75 19.16 0.96 -8.64
C LYS A 75 19.22 0.08 -7.40
#